data_AF-A0A921ZGQ9-F1
#
_entry.id   AF-A0A921ZGQ9-F1
#
_cell.length_a   1.000
_cell.length_b   1.000
_cell.length_c   1.000
_cell.angle_alpha   90.00
_cell.angle_beta   90.00
_cell.angle_gamma   90.00
#
_symmetry.space_group_name_H-M   'P 1'
#
loop_
_entity.id
_entity.type
_entity.pdbx_description
1 polymer ?
#
loop_
_entity_poly.entity_id
_entity_poly.type
_entity_poly.pdbx_seq_one_letter_code
_entity_poly.pdbx_strand_id
1 'polypeptide(L)'
;MCDAVQSPIAILQFDNPPPQNPNTMRSMIVIALFVAVAAAVPVDPKSAVVVSYVNENIGVDGYKFGYETSDGKSAQESAVLKNVGSENEALEVQGQYSYVGDNGVTYLVKYIANEKGFQPEGAHLPVA
;
A
#
# COMPACT_ATOMS: atom_id res chain seq x y z
N MET A 1 12.79 64.11 -42.21
CA MET A 1 13.50 63.45 -41.10
C MET A 1 12.42 63.05 -40.11
N CYS A 2 11.82 61.87 -40.27
CA CYS A 2 12.26 60.57 -39.68
C CYS A 2 12.24 60.66 -38.14
N ASP A 3 11.51 59.88 -37.36
CA ASP A 3 10.69 58.69 -37.57
C ASP A 3 9.67 58.56 -36.42
N ALA A 4 8.46 58.06 -36.71
CA ALA A 4 7.51 57.60 -35.71
C ALA A 4 7.76 56.11 -35.44
N VAL A 5 8.15 55.74 -34.22
CA VAL A 5 8.31 54.34 -33.82
C VAL A 5 6.95 53.80 -33.37
N GLN A 6 6.29 53.10 -34.30
CA GLN A 6 5.12 52.28 -34.08
C GLN A 6 5.59 50.88 -33.62
N SER A 7 5.27 50.48 -32.39
CA SER A 7 5.44 49.09 -31.91
C SER A 7 4.14 48.31 -32.15
N PRO A 8 4.11 47.24 -32.98
CA PRO A 8 2.92 46.42 -33.13
C PRO A 8 2.79 45.40 -31.98
N ILE A 9 1.63 45.42 -31.33
CA ILE A 9 1.15 44.40 -30.39
C ILE A 9 1.00 43.09 -31.16
N ALA A 10 1.76 42.05 -30.79
CA ALA A 10 1.59 40.71 -31.30
C ALA A 10 0.34 40.07 -30.66
N ILE A 11 -0.75 39.97 -31.42
CA ILE A 11 -1.90 39.16 -31.04
C ILE A 11 -1.56 37.69 -31.33
N LEU A 12 -1.50 36.87 -30.28
CA LEU A 12 -1.32 35.43 -30.39
C LEU A 12 -2.44 34.84 -31.27
N GLN A 13 -2.08 34.31 -32.44
CA GLN A 13 -3.00 33.49 -33.22
C GLN A 13 -3.22 32.19 -32.46
N PHE A 14 -4.45 31.95 -32.01
CA PHE A 14 -4.90 30.61 -31.65
C PHE A 14 -4.97 29.80 -32.95
N ASP A 15 -4.04 28.86 -33.12
CA ASP A 15 -4.15 27.84 -34.16
C ASP A 15 -5.49 27.11 -33.99
N ASN A 16 -6.34 27.16 -35.02
CA ASN A 16 -7.57 26.39 -35.06
C ASN A 16 -7.21 24.89 -34.94
N PRO A 17 -7.83 24.13 -34.03
CA PRO A 17 -7.54 22.71 -33.91
C PRO A 17 -7.90 21.99 -35.22
N PRO A 18 -7.10 20.97 -35.62
CA PRO A 18 -7.32 20.26 -36.87
C PRO A 18 -8.71 19.62 -36.89
N PRO A 19 -9.33 19.48 -38.08
CA PRO A 19 -10.68 18.94 -38.22
C PRO A 19 -10.77 17.54 -37.59
N GLN A 20 -11.58 17.42 -36.54
CA GLN A 20 -11.75 16.16 -35.81
C GLN A 20 -12.67 15.24 -36.59
N ASN A 21 -12.12 14.16 -37.14
CA ASN A 21 -12.92 13.13 -37.80
C ASN A 21 -13.64 12.26 -36.73
N PRO A 22 -14.87 11.78 -36.99
CA PRO A 22 -15.65 11.02 -36.00
C PRO A 22 -15.09 9.61 -35.71
N ASN A 23 -14.16 9.11 -36.53
CA ASN A 23 -13.49 7.81 -36.33
C ASN A 23 -12.32 7.92 -35.34
N THR A 24 -11.69 9.10 -35.22
CA THR A 24 -10.61 9.41 -34.28
C THR A 24 -11.13 9.41 -32.84
N MET A 25 -12.36 9.89 -32.61
CA MET A 25 -12.99 9.90 -31.28
C MET A 25 -13.31 8.49 -30.77
N ARG A 26 -13.75 7.58 -31.66
CA ARG A 26 -13.98 6.16 -31.31
C ARG A 26 -12.66 5.41 -31.08
N SER A 27 -11.63 5.66 -31.90
CA SER A 27 -10.30 5.08 -31.67
C SER A 27 -9.69 5.53 -30.34
N MET A 28 -9.86 6.79 -29.93
CA MET A 28 -9.35 7.28 -28.64
C MET A 28 -10.01 6.57 -27.44
N ILE A 29 -11.32 6.30 -27.50
CA ILE A 29 -12.06 5.59 -26.44
C ILE A 29 -11.64 4.11 -26.37
N VAL A 30 -11.45 3.45 -27.52
CA VAL A 30 -10.99 2.05 -27.57
C VAL A 30 -9.55 1.93 -27.06
N ILE A 31 -8.67 2.86 -27.41
CA ILE A 31 -7.28 2.88 -26.91
C ILE A 31 -7.23 3.12 -25.40
N ALA A 32 -8.04 4.06 -24.87
CA ALA A 32 -8.11 4.30 -23.43
C ALA A 32 -8.61 3.08 -22.64
N LEU A 33 -9.61 2.36 -23.16
CA LEU A 33 -10.10 1.10 -22.58
C LEU A 33 -9.06 -0.02 -22.65
N PHE A 34 -8.28 -0.11 -23.74
CA PHE A 34 -7.19 -1.07 -23.85
C PHE A 34 -6.02 -0.79 -22.90
N VAL A 35 -5.68 0.48 -22.67
CA VAL A 35 -4.64 0.87 -21.71
C VAL A 35 -5.08 0.58 -20.27
N ALA A 36 -6.36 0.77 -19.94
CA ALA A 36 -6.88 0.43 -18.62
C ALA A 36 -6.90 -1.09 -18.35
N VAL A 37 -7.20 -1.91 -19.37
CA VAL A 37 -7.16 -3.38 -19.24
C VAL A 37 -5.71 -3.90 -19.13
N ALA A 38 -4.74 -3.26 -19.78
CA ALA A 38 -3.33 -3.66 -19.69
C ALA A 38 -2.70 -3.40 -18.30
N ALA A 39 -3.27 -2.51 -17.48
CA ALA A 39 -2.79 -2.23 -16.14
C ALA A 39 -3.24 -3.24 -15.07
N ALA A 40 -4.19 -4.12 -15.38
CA ALA A 40 -4.65 -5.19 -14.50
C ALA A 40 -3.87 -6.48 -14.75
N VAL A 41 -2.53 -6.43 -14.63
CA VAL A 41 -1.73 -7.66 -14.66
C VAL A 41 -1.87 -8.34 -13.30
N PRO A 42 -2.28 -9.63 -13.26
CA PRO A 42 -2.30 -10.37 -12.01
C PRO A 42 -0.87 -10.41 -11.44
N VAL A 43 -0.69 -9.89 -10.22
CA VAL A 43 0.57 -10.00 -9.49
C VAL A 43 0.82 -11.48 -9.25
N ASP A 44 1.86 -12.04 -9.87
CA ASP A 44 2.25 -13.42 -9.63
C ASP A 44 2.57 -13.58 -8.13
N PRO A 45 1.87 -14.44 -7.37
CA PRO A 45 2.09 -14.61 -5.94
C PRO A 45 3.53 -15.06 -5.60
N LYS A 46 4.30 -15.56 -6.59
CA LYS A 46 5.73 -15.89 -6.41
C LYS A 46 6.68 -14.68 -6.54
N SER A 47 6.17 -13.51 -6.93
CA SER A 47 6.96 -12.29 -7.14
C SER A 47 6.69 -11.21 -6.10
N ALA A 48 6.16 -11.57 -4.93
CA ALA A 48 5.92 -10.63 -3.84
C ALA A 48 7.24 -10.02 -3.34
N VAL A 49 7.30 -8.70 -3.25
CA VAL A 49 8.43 -7.94 -2.71
C VAL A 49 8.03 -7.25 -1.42
N VAL A 50 8.97 -7.09 -0.48
CA VAL A 50 8.75 -6.30 0.74
C VAL A 50 8.73 -4.82 0.35
N VAL A 51 7.61 -4.15 0.62
CA VAL A 51 7.40 -2.72 0.34
C VAL A 51 7.61 -1.84 1.56
N SER A 52 7.41 -2.41 2.76
CA SER A 52 7.69 -1.74 4.03
C SER A 52 8.31 -2.73 5.00
N TYR A 53 9.26 -2.25 5.80
CA TYR A 53 9.96 -3.04 6.80
C TYR A 53 10.31 -2.17 8.00
N VAL A 54 9.97 -2.65 9.19
CA VAL A 54 10.26 -2.02 10.48
C VAL A 54 10.91 -3.08 11.38
N ASN A 55 12.04 -2.73 11.98
CA ASN A 55 12.70 -3.54 12.99
C ASN A 55 13.38 -2.60 13.99
N GLU A 56 12.71 -2.35 15.10
CA GLU A 56 13.20 -1.56 16.22
C GLU A 56 13.48 -2.50 17.38
N ASN A 57 14.75 -2.77 17.67
CA ASN A 57 15.14 -3.56 18.82
C ASN A 57 16.31 -2.88 19.53
N ILE A 58 16.04 -2.36 20.72
CA ILE A 58 17.04 -1.67 21.55
C ILE A 58 17.70 -2.59 22.59
N GLY A 59 17.31 -3.88 22.63
CA GLY A 59 17.95 -4.93 23.43
C GLY A 59 17.62 -4.94 24.92
N VAL A 60 16.76 -4.04 25.42
CA VAL A 60 16.47 -3.91 26.86
C VAL A 60 14.98 -4.04 27.20
N ASP A 61 14.08 -3.36 26.48
CA ASP A 61 12.67 -3.23 26.92
C ASP A 61 11.64 -3.90 26.00
N GLY A 62 12.12 -4.57 24.95
CA GLY A 62 11.30 -5.19 23.93
C GLY A 62 11.73 -4.83 22.51
N TYR A 63 10.85 -5.13 21.56
CA TYR A 63 11.10 -4.85 20.15
C TYR A 63 9.80 -4.48 19.44
N LYS A 64 9.93 -3.83 18.29
CA LYS A 64 8.87 -3.70 17.31
C LYS A 64 9.35 -4.26 15.99
N PHE A 65 8.48 -5.02 15.36
CA PHE A 65 8.74 -5.64 14.08
C PHE A 65 7.52 -5.44 13.18
N GLY A 66 7.75 -5.20 11.90
CA GLY A 66 6.67 -5.20 10.95
C GLY A 66 7.17 -5.28 9.52
N TYR A 67 6.34 -5.82 8.65
CA TYR A 67 6.57 -5.82 7.23
C TYR A 67 5.26 -5.74 6.46
N GLU A 68 5.37 -5.27 5.23
CA GLU A 68 4.30 -5.28 4.24
C GLU A 68 4.88 -5.74 2.91
N THR A 69 4.13 -6.56 2.18
CA THR A 69 4.51 -7.08 0.88
C THR A 69 3.57 -6.58 -0.21
N SER A 70 4.08 -6.50 -1.44
CA SER A 70 3.35 -5.98 -2.61
C SER A 70 2.10 -6.80 -2.98
N ASP A 71 1.97 -8.03 -2.48
CA ASP A 71 0.80 -8.90 -2.65
C ASP A 71 -0.26 -8.72 -1.54
N GLY A 72 -0.13 -7.69 -0.70
CA GLY A 72 -1.11 -7.32 0.32
C GLY A 72 -1.03 -8.12 1.62
N LYS A 73 0.08 -8.83 1.87
CA LYS A 73 0.35 -9.39 3.21
C LYS A 73 1.01 -8.33 4.06
N SER A 74 0.62 -8.29 5.32
CA SER A 74 1.29 -7.44 6.31
C SER A 74 1.35 -8.17 7.65
N ALA A 75 2.38 -7.89 8.43
CA ALA A 75 2.45 -8.29 9.82
C ALA A 75 3.10 -7.17 10.62
N GLN A 76 2.62 -6.94 11.83
CA GLN A 76 3.15 -5.95 12.75
C GLN A 76 3.03 -6.51 14.16
N GLU A 77 4.10 -6.46 14.93
CA GLU A 77 4.10 -6.88 16.32
C GLU A 77 5.03 -6.02 17.16
N SER A 78 4.71 -5.95 18.44
CA SER A 78 5.55 -5.35 19.46
C SER A 78 5.62 -6.25 20.67
N ALA A 79 6.81 -6.44 21.20
CA ALA A 79 7.03 -7.13 22.45
C ALA A 79 7.36 -6.13 23.55
N VAL A 80 6.88 -6.39 24.76
CA VAL A 80 7.18 -5.63 25.97
C VAL A 80 7.56 -6.59 27.07
N LEU A 81 8.66 -6.31 27.76
CA LEU A 81 9.06 -7.09 28.94
C LEU A 81 8.19 -6.70 30.14
N LYS A 82 7.52 -7.68 30.75
CA LYS A 82 6.66 -7.52 31.93
C LYS A 82 7.38 -8.05 33.17
N ASN A 83 7.11 -7.40 34.30
CA ASN A 83 7.59 -7.80 35.63
C ASN A 83 9.12 -7.94 35.76
N VAL A 84 9.86 -7.02 35.13
CA VAL A 84 11.33 -6.97 35.14
C VAL A 84 11.88 -7.04 36.57
N GLY A 85 12.82 -7.94 36.82
CA GLY A 85 13.46 -8.12 38.13
C GLY A 85 12.61 -8.87 39.16
N SER A 86 11.58 -9.61 38.74
CA SER A 86 10.78 -10.50 39.59
C SER A 86 10.81 -11.94 39.10
N GLU A 87 10.29 -12.87 39.91
CA GLU A 87 10.18 -14.29 39.54
C GLU A 87 9.21 -14.56 38.36
N ASN A 88 8.35 -13.58 38.03
CA ASN A 88 7.38 -13.66 36.93
C ASN A 88 7.78 -12.76 35.75
N GLU A 89 9.07 -12.52 35.56
CA GLU A 89 9.57 -11.78 34.40
C GLU A 89 9.22 -12.54 33.11
N ALA A 90 8.42 -11.91 32.24
CA ALA A 90 7.89 -12.55 31.05
C ALA A 90 7.79 -11.55 29.89
N LEU A 91 8.02 -12.04 28.66
CA LEU A 91 7.83 -11.23 27.46
C LEU A 91 6.37 -11.37 26.98
N GLU A 92 5.68 -10.23 26.85
CA GLU A 92 4.36 -10.18 26.23
C GLU A 92 4.49 -9.62 24.81
N VAL A 93 4.06 -10.40 23.81
CA VAL A 93 4.04 -9.99 22.41
C VAL A 93 2.60 -9.72 21.99
N GLN A 94 2.36 -8.55 21.42
CA GLN A 94 1.08 -8.18 20.84
C GLN A 94 1.31 -7.85 19.39
N GLY A 95 0.49 -8.42 18.51
CA GLY A 95 0.66 -8.22 17.09
C GLY A 95 -0.60 -8.45 16.30
N GLN A 96 -0.48 -8.20 15.00
CA GLN A 96 -1.48 -8.52 14.03
C GLN A 96 -0.82 -8.91 12.71
N TYR A 97 -1.48 -9.78 11.96
CA TYR A 97 -1.12 -10.05 10.58
C TYR A 97 -2.37 -10.03 9.71
N SER A 98 -2.18 -9.61 8.45
CA SER A 98 -3.20 -9.60 7.43
C SER A 98 -2.73 -10.29 6.17
N TYR A 99 -3.67 -10.91 5.46
CA TYR A 99 -3.42 -11.50 4.15
C TYR A 99 -4.70 -11.50 3.32
N VAL A 100 -4.53 -11.41 2.01
CA VAL A 100 -5.63 -11.62 1.05
C VAL A 100 -5.78 -13.13 0.83
N GLY A 101 -6.97 -13.67 1.10
CA GLY A 101 -7.28 -15.07 0.84
C GLY A 101 -7.71 -15.31 -0.61
N ASP A 102 -7.89 -16.58 -0.98
CA ASP A 102 -8.20 -17.00 -2.36
C ASP A 102 -9.55 -16.46 -2.88
N ASN A 103 -10.43 -16.03 -1.97
CA ASN A 103 -11.71 -15.38 -2.26
C ASN A 103 -11.60 -13.86 -2.46
N GLY A 104 -10.39 -13.28 -2.39
CA GLY A 104 -10.15 -11.84 -2.45
C GLY A 104 -10.50 -11.09 -1.16
N VAL A 105 -10.90 -11.80 -0.10
CA VAL A 105 -11.18 -11.18 1.21
C VAL A 105 -9.87 -11.00 1.98
N THR A 106 -9.68 -9.82 2.56
CA THR A 106 -8.57 -9.57 3.48
C THR A 106 -8.93 -10.13 4.86
N TYR A 107 -8.15 -11.10 5.31
CA TYR A 107 -8.22 -11.65 6.65
C TYR A 107 -7.27 -10.90 7.55
N LEU A 108 -7.74 -10.57 8.76
CA LEU A 108 -6.93 -9.95 9.80
C LEU A 108 -7.03 -10.81 11.05
N VAL A 109 -5.88 -11.10 11.65
CA VAL A 109 -5.76 -11.76 12.95
C VAL A 109 -4.97 -10.84 13.85
N LYS A 110 -5.53 -10.52 15.01
CA LYS A 110 -4.82 -9.91 16.14
C LYS A 110 -4.47 -11.00 17.12
N TYR A 111 -3.38 -10.84 17.85
CA TYR A 111 -3.00 -11.80 18.87
C TYR A 111 -2.28 -11.16 20.04
N ILE A 112 -2.41 -11.82 21.18
CA ILE A 112 -1.58 -11.60 22.37
C ILE A 112 -0.92 -12.92 22.71
N ALA A 113 0.40 -12.92 22.82
CA ALA A 113 1.20 -14.03 23.31
C ALA A 113 1.86 -13.62 24.63
N ASN A 114 1.46 -14.28 25.72
CA ASN A 114 2.03 -14.11 27.05
C ASN A 114 2.06 -15.45 27.78
N GLU A 115 2.20 -15.43 29.11
CA GLU A 115 2.24 -16.62 29.97
C GLU A 115 1.03 -17.55 29.80
N LYS A 116 -0.11 -17.03 29.34
CA LYS A 116 -1.33 -17.81 29.08
C LYS A 116 -1.34 -18.45 27.68
N GLY A 117 -0.26 -18.30 26.92
CA GLY A 117 -0.12 -18.78 25.55
C GLY A 117 -0.62 -17.79 24.50
N PHE A 118 -0.78 -18.30 23.28
CA PHE A 118 -1.20 -17.54 22.10
C PHE A 118 -2.73 -17.40 22.06
N GLN A 119 -3.21 -16.17 22.07
CA GLN A 119 -4.63 -15.82 22.09
C GLN A 119 -4.96 -15.03 20.81
N PRO A 120 -5.38 -15.71 19.73
CA PRO A 120 -5.74 -15.04 18.49
C PRO A 120 -7.20 -14.58 18.47
N GLU A 121 -7.42 -13.43 17.85
CA GLU A 121 -8.74 -12.85 17.60
C GLU A 121 -8.85 -12.50 16.11
N GLY A 122 -9.89 -12.98 15.44
CA GLY A 122 -10.14 -12.69 14.04
C GLY A 122 -11.53 -13.15 13.63
N ALA A 123 -12.18 -12.39 12.74
CA ALA A 123 -13.57 -12.65 12.33
C ALA A 123 -13.80 -14.03 11.67
N HIS A 124 -12.73 -14.68 11.22
CA HIS A 124 -12.75 -15.98 10.55
C HIS A 124 -12.31 -17.13 11.45
N LEU A 125 -11.89 -16.85 12.68
CA LEU A 125 -11.45 -17.87 13.62
C LEU A 125 -12.67 -18.43 14.38
N PRO A 126 -12.71 -19.73 14.67
CA PRO A 126 -13.72 -20.29 15.55
C PRO A 126 -13.57 -19.69 16.93
N VAL A 127 -14.64 -19.07 17.43
CA VAL A 127 -14.71 -18.59 18.81
C VAL A 127 -14.98 -19.79 19.70
N ALA A 128 -14.06 -20.10 20.62
CA ALA A 128 -14.20 -21.18 21.59
C ALA A 128 -15.05 -20.75 22.79
#